data_AF-A0A8T6S0Z8-F1
#
_entry.id   AF-A0A8T6S0Z8-F1
#
_cell.length_a   1.000
_cell.length_b   1.000
_cell.length_c   1.000
_cell.angle_alpha   90.00
_cell.angle_beta   90.00
_cell.angle_gamma   90.00
#
_symmetry.space_group_name_H-M   'P 1'
#
loop_
_entity.id
_entity.type
_entity.pdbx_description
1 polymer ?
#
loop_
_entity_poly.entity_id
_entity_poly.type
_entity_poly.pdbx_seq_one_letter_code
_entity_poly.pdbx_strand_id
1 'polypeptide(L)'
;MSTLTDADIRDAVRDGRMDIEPFSEDQLTPNGYDLAIAEVVLPDTGQSFLAGAAVVPPLTRFMISTRERVRLGADMAAQLWLRTSWARRGVIASFGRIDAGFDGTLTFGAFNASAEALEVPMGETFVQVVIDRMSGSAEGMYGERSGHYQDQRGVTMARDREIIKENAPDGVMRVVPAPCLEEGCHECCLETEMPLTRRDAERLESQGHEPTEFTKQEDGFTFLTNVDGRCFFLGGDGRCREYDHRPEGCRLYPLVLDAEMSGFVMDHICPHGGVVSATGEDEVALMELLDRMARERGVD
;
A
#
# COMPACT_ATOMS: atom_id res chain seq x y z
N MET A 1 -11.91 -31.55 9.42
CA MET A 1 -12.30 -30.14 9.30
C MET A 1 -13.79 -30.12 8.99
N SER A 2 -14.55 -29.28 9.69
CA SER A 2 -16.00 -29.16 9.49
C SER A 2 -16.34 -27.70 9.24
N THR A 3 -17.10 -27.44 8.18
CA THR A 3 -17.55 -26.09 7.84
C THR A 3 -18.56 -25.57 8.85
N LEU A 4 -18.41 -24.31 9.24
CA LEU A 4 -19.33 -23.61 10.14
C LEU A 4 -20.62 -23.24 9.40
N THR A 5 -21.75 -23.42 10.07
CA THR A 5 -23.05 -22.90 9.61
C THR A 5 -23.15 -21.39 9.86
N ASP A 6 -24.14 -20.74 9.27
CA ASP A 6 -24.50 -19.35 9.61
C ASP A 6 -24.67 -19.11 11.13
N ALA A 7 -25.34 -20.04 11.81
CA ALA A 7 -25.51 -20.01 13.26
C ALA A 7 -24.17 -20.12 14.01
N ASP A 8 -23.30 -21.04 13.58
CA ASP A 8 -21.97 -21.22 14.17
C ASP A 8 -21.08 -19.97 13.98
N ILE A 9 -21.16 -19.32 12.80
CA ILE A 9 -20.44 -18.07 12.50
C ILE A 9 -20.94 -16.95 13.41
N ARG A 10 -22.26 -16.76 13.49
CA ARG A 10 -22.88 -15.75 14.36
C ARG A 10 -22.46 -15.95 15.82
N ASP A 11 -22.54 -17.18 16.32
CA ASP A 11 -22.14 -17.51 17.68
C ASP A 11 -20.63 -17.29 17.88
N ALA A 12 -19.79 -17.63 16.90
CA ALA A 12 -18.34 -17.44 16.99
C ALA A 12 -17.92 -15.96 17.04
N VAL A 13 -18.60 -15.09 16.29
CA VAL A 13 -18.43 -13.63 16.37
C VAL A 13 -18.91 -13.10 17.71
N ARG A 14 -20.13 -13.47 18.15
CA ARG A 14 -20.68 -13.05 19.44
C ARG A 14 -19.80 -13.45 20.62
N ASP A 15 -19.25 -14.65 20.58
CA ASP A 15 -18.41 -15.19 21.66
C ASP A 15 -16.93 -14.71 21.55
N GLY A 16 -16.60 -13.87 20.57
CA GLY A 16 -15.26 -13.31 20.36
C GLY A 16 -14.20 -14.30 19.83
N ARG A 17 -14.61 -15.51 19.46
CA ARG A 17 -13.73 -16.57 18.92
C ARG A 17 -13.21 -16.24 17.52
N MET A 18 -13.94 -15.42 16.78
CA MET A 18 -13.53 -14.81 15.51
C MET A 18 -14.13 -13.40 15.44
N ASP A 19 -13.78 -12.65 14.40
CA ASP A 19 -14.34 -11.33 14.15
C ASP A 19 -14.53 -11.09 12.65
N ILE A 20 -15.57 -10.34 12.30
CA ILE A 20 -15.82 -9.83 10.95
C ILE A 20 -16.35 -8.42 11.14
N GLU A 21 -15.61 -7.40 10.69
CA GLU A 21 -15.98 -6.01 10.92
C GLU A 21 -15.94 -5.18 9.62
N PRO A 22 -17.06 -4.56 9.20
CA PRO A 22 -18.38 -4.61 9.84
C PRO A 22 -19.10 -5.96 9.63
N PHE A 23 -19.82 -6.43 10.66
CA PHE A 23 -20.72 -7.59 10.56
C PHE A 23 -22.13 -7.18 10.15
N SER A 24 -22.72 -7.91 9.21
CA SER A 24 -24.09 -7.75 8.74
C SER A 24 -24.77 -9.11 8.65
N GLU A 25 -25.93 -9.25 9.29
CA GLU A 25 -26.74 -10.47 9.21
C GLU A 25 -27.17 -10.78 7.77
N ASP A 26 -27.35 -9.75 6.92
CA ASP A 26 -27.76 -9.91 5.52
C ASP A 26 -26.66 -10.54 4.65
N GLN A 27 -25.42 -10.56 5.14
CA GLN A 27 -24.27 -11.16 4.44
C GLN A 27 -24.02 -12.61 4.87
N LEU A 28 -24.74 -13.14 5.88
CA LEU A 28 -24.66 -14.56 6.21
C LEU A 28 -25.27 -15.41 5.10
N THR A 29 -24.55 -16.46 4.72
CA THR A 29 -25.05 -17.55 3.88
C THR A 29 -25.11 -18.83 4.72
N PRO A 30 -25.87 -19.87 4.32
CA PRO A 30 -26.05 -21.07 5.16
C PRO A 30 -24.77 -21.72 5.68
N ASN A 31 -23.65 -21.52 4.99
CA ASN A 31 -22.34 -22.10 5.29
C ASN A 31 -21.19 -21.11 5.09
N GLY A 32 -21.43 -19.82 5.26
CA GLY A 32 -20.41 -18.80 5.06
C GLY A 32 -20.90 -17.38 5.28
N TYR A 33 -20.09 -16.45 4.82
CA TYR A 33 -20.38 -15.01 4.90
C TYR A 33 -19.88 -14.33 3.63
N ASP A 34 -20.75 -13.60 2.94
CA ASP A 34 -20.39 -12.82 1.75
C ASP A 34 -19.59 -11.58 2.15
N LEU A 35 -18.46 -11.31 1.50
CA LEU A 35 -17.62 -10.13 1.75
C LEU A 35 -17.75 -9.13 0.59
N ALA A 36 -17.81 -7.85 0.94
CA ALA A 36 -17.99 -6.73 0.04
C ALA A 36 -16.66 -6.12 -0.39
N ILE A 37 -16.69 -5.41 -1.52
CA ILE A 37 -15.54 -4.68 -2.07
C ILE A 37 -15.41 -3.34 -1.35
N ALA A 38 -14.22 -3.01 -0.84
CA ALA A 38 -13.90 -1.64 -0.41
C ALA A 38 -13.01 -0.91 -1.40
N GLU A 39 -12.12 -1.65 -2.08
CA GLU A 39 -11.15 -1.09 -2.98
C GLU A 39 -10.96 -1.98 -4.20
N VAL A 40 -10.83 -1.36 -5.38
CA VAL A 40 -10.34 -2.00 -6.60
C VAL A 40 -9.11 -1.25 -7.09
N VAL A 41 -8.05 -1.97 -7.43
CA VAL A 41 -6.86 -1.45 -8.10
C VAL A 41 -6.73 -2.08 -9.47
N LEU A 42 -6.40 -1.28 -10.49
CA LEU A 42 -6.03 -1.72 -11.83
C LEU A 42 -4.50 -1.61 -11.98
N PRO A 43 -3.72 -2.68 -11.72
CA PRO A 43 -2.27 -2.58 -11.62
C PRO A 43 -1.59 -2.09 -12.90
N ASP A 44 -2.18 -2.40 -14.07
CA ASP A 44 -1.64 -1.98 -15.36
C ASP A 44 -1.75 -0.47 -15.62
N THR A 45 -2.62 0.22 -14.88
CA THR A 45 -2.87 1.66 -15.05
C THR A 45 -2.55 2.47 -13.79
N GLY A 46 -2.29 1.81 -12.65
CA GLY A 46 -2.11 2.45 -11.35
C GLY A 46 -3.39 3.05 -10.75
N GLN A 47 -4.56 2.91 -11.41
CA GLN A 47 -5.81 3.47 -10.91
C GLN A 47 -6.31 2.69 -9.69
N SER A 48 -6.66 3.41 -8.61
CA SER A 48 -7.38 2.89 -7.45
C SER A 48 -8.77 3.53 -7.35
N PHE A 49 -9.73 2.72 -6.92
CA PHE A 49 -11.14 3.09 -6.75
C PHE A 49 -11.59 2.70 -5.35
N LEU A 50 -11.94 3.71 -4.54
CA LEU A 50 -12.45 3.56 -3.17
C LEU A 50 -13.95 3.90 -3.04
N ALA A 51 -14.54 4.46 -4.10
CA ALA A 51 -15.96 4.81 -4.16
C ALA A 51 -16.48 4.69 -5.60
N GLY A 52 -17.81 4.62 -5.75
CA GLY A 52 -18.45 4.47 -7.05
C GLY A 52 -18.24 3.07 -7.64
N ALA A 53 -17.79 2.99 -8.89
CA ALA A 53 -17.49 1.73 -9.55
C ALA A 53 -16.22 1.84 -10.39
N ALA A 54 -15.38 0.79 -10.35
CA ALA A 54 -14.28 0.64 -11.28
C ALA A 54 -14.80 0.05 -12.60
N VAL A 55 -14.35 0.56 -13.75
CA VAL A 55 -14.66 -0.04 -15.05
C VAL A 55 -13.43 -0.80 -15.52
N VAL A 56 -13.43 -2.11 -15.32
CA VAL A 56 -12.32 -3.00 -15.68
C VAL A 56 -12.42 -3.35 -17.18
N PRO A 57 -11.44 -2.97 -18.02
CA PRO A 57 -11.49 -3.31 -19.44
C PRO A 57 -11.50 -4.82 -19.69
N PRO A 58 -11.88 -5.26 -20.89
CA PRO A 58 -11.70 -6.64 -21.32
C PRO A 58 -10.27 -7.13 -21.09
N LEU A 59 -10.11 -8.41 -20.76
CA LEU A 59 -8.81 -9.09 -20.65
C LEU A 59 -7.82 -8.39 -19.69
N THR A 60 -8.32 -7.77 -18.64
CA THR A 60 -7.52 -6.97 -17.70
C THR A 60 -7.54 -7.55 -16.30
N ARG A 61 -6.37 -7.57 -15.64
CA ARG A 61 -6.27 -7.97 -14.23
C ARG A 61 -6.61 -6.80 -13.32
N PHE A 62 -7.18 -7.11 -12.18
CA PHE A 62 -7.51 -6.15 -11.13
C PHE A 62 -7.34 -6.80 -9.76
N MET A 63 -7.05 -5.98 -8.76
CA MET A 63 -6.93 -6.41 -7.36
C MET A 63 -8.12 -5.88 -6.59
N ILE A 64 -8.57 -6.64 -5.60
CA ILE A 64 -9.65 -6.25 -4.70
C ILE A 64 -9.13 -6.31 -3.26
N SER A 65 -9.57 -5.36 -2.44
CA SER A 65 -9.59 -5.51 -0.99
C SER A 65 -11.01 -5.57 -0.48
N THR A 66 -11.25 -6.46 0.49
CA THR A 66 -12.55 -6.54 1.14
C THR A 66 -12.81 -5.34 2.03
N ARG A 67 -14.08 -4.98 2.16
CA ARG A 67 -14.55 -3.99 3.13
C ARG A 67 -14.46 -4.52 4.54
N GLU A 68 -14.80 -5.79 4.71
CA GLU A 68 -14.75 -6.43 6.01
C GLU A 68 -13.31 -6.84 6.36
N ARG A 69 -12.89 -6.50 7.58
CA ARG A 69 -11.75 -7.09 8.28
C ARG A 69 -12.18 -8.43 8.87
N VAL A 70 -11.38 -9.47 8.67
CA VAL A 70 -11.65 -10.83 9.16
C VAL A 70 -10.54 -11.24 10.14
N ARG A 71 -10.94 -11.67 11.34
CA ARG A 71 -10.06 -12.23 12.36
C ARG A 71 -10.45 -13.66 12.67
N LEU A 72 -9.52 -14.61 12.59
CA LEU A 72 -9.79 -16.01 12.91
C LEU A 72 -9.15 -16.43 14.24
N GLY A 73 -9.87 -17.25 15.01
CA GLY A 73 -9.34 -17.90 16.20
C GLY A 73 -8.31 -18.98 15.88
N ALA A 74 -7.59 -19.45 16.91
CA ALA A 74 -6.51 -20.42 16.76
C ALA A 74 -6.97 -21.81 16.26
N ASP A 75 -8.25 -22.16 16.39
CA ASP A 75 -8.85 -23.43 15.95
C ASP A 75 -9.65 -23.31 14.64
N MET A 76 -9.45 -22.22 13.90
CA MET A 76 -10.20 -21.91 12.68
C MET A 76 -9.27 -21.63 11.51
N ALA A 77 -9.71 -22.00 10.32
CA ALA A 77 -9.14 -21.54 9.06
C ALA A 77 -10.30 -21.28 8.10
N ALA A 78 -10.06 -20.51 7.03
CA ALA A 78 -11.12 -20.23 6.08
C ALA A 78 -10.65 -20.26 4.62
N GLN A 79 -11.60 -20.35 3.71
CA GLN A 79 -11.39 -20.40 2.28
C GLN A 79 -12.27 -19.36 1.61
N LEU A 80 -11.77 -18.73 0.55
CA LEU A 80 -12.56 -17.80 -0.25
C LEU A 80 -13.10 -18.48 -1.50
N TRP A 81 -14.36 -18.20 -1.80
CA TRP A 81 -15.04 -18.66 -2.99
C TRP A 81 -15.57 -17.47 -3.76
N LEU A 82 -15.27 -17.38 -5.06
CA LEU A 82 -15.87 -16.36 -5.91
C LEU A 82 -17.38 -16.56 -5.96
N ARG A 83 -18.16 -15.49 -5.73
CA ARG A 83 -19.62 -15.59 -5.86
C ARG A 83 -19.97 -15.85 -7.32
N THR A 84 -20.94 -16.74 -7.52
CA THR A 84 -21.29 -17.22 -8.87
C THR A 84 -21.81 -16.11 -9.79
N SER A 85 -22.34 -15.01 -9.25
CA SER A 85 -22.69 -13.81 -10.00
C SER A 85 -21.50 -13.23 -10.77
N TRP A 86 -20.33 -13.16 -10.15
CA TRP A 86 -19.09 -12.67 -10.79
C TRP A 86 -18.51 -13.66 -11.78
N ALA A 87 -18.49 -14.95 -11.42
CA ALA A 87 -18.05 -16.00 -12.34
C ALA A 87 -18.86 -16.00 -13.65
N ARG A 88 -20.19 -15.79 -13.56
CA ARG A 88 -21.09 -15.70 -14.72
C ARG A 88 -20.87 -14.43 -15.57
N ARG A 89 -20.25 -13.40 -15.01
CA ARG A 89 -19.85 -12.15 -15.71
C ARG A 89 -18.46 -12.26 -16.35
N GLY A 90 -17.86 -13.44 -16.33
CA GLY A 90 -16.54 -13.69 -16.93
C GLY A 90 -15.37 -13.35 -16.00
N VAL A 91 -15.61 -13.20 -14.70
CA VAL A 91 -14.52 -13.00 -13.73
C VAL A 91 -13.86 -14.32 -13.38
N ILE A 92 -12.54 -14.35 -13.46
CA ILE A 92 -11.70 -15.41 -12.92
C ILE A 92 -10.92 -14.82 -11.74
N ALA A 93 -10.86 -15.52 -10.62
CA ALA A 93 -10.12 -15.06 -9.44
C ALA A 93 -9.34 -16.21 -8.80
N SER A 94 -8.20 -15.88 -8.21
CA SER A 94 -7.35 -16.82 -7.48
C SER A 94 -7.38 -16.48 -5.99
N PHE A 95 -7.53 -17.50 -5.16
CA PHE A 95 -7.64 -17.33 -3.71
C PHE A 95 -6.68 -18.24 -2.96
N GLY A 96 -6.20 -17.76 -1.82
CA GLY A 96 -5.51 -18.54 -0.82
C GLY A 96 -6.45 -19.07 0.27
N ARG A 97 -5.85 -19.79 1.21
CA ARG A 97 -6.48 -20.13 2.48
C ARG A 97 -6.18 -19.03 3.49
N ILE A 98 -7.14 -18.73 4.36
CA ILE A 98 -6.97 -17.80 5.49
C ILE A 98 -6.56 -18.64 6.70
N ASP A 99 -5.40 -18.31 7.26
CA ASP A 99 -4.76 -19.07 8.33
C ASP A 99 -5.35 -18.75 9.72
N ALA A 100 -5.15 -19.68 10.66
CA ALA A 100 -5.50 -19.48 12.06
C ALA A 100 -4.76 -18.28 12.66
N GLY A 101 -5.49 -17.40 13.33
CA GLY A 101 -4.93 -16.17 13.89
C GLY A 101 -4.67 -15.05 12.88
N PHE A 102 -5.04 -15.23 11.60
CA PHE A 102 -5.05 -14.12 10.65
C PHE A 102 -5.99 -13.02 11.15
N ASP A 103 -5.59 -11.76 10.94
CA ASP A 103 -6.39 -10.60 11.25
C ASP A 103 -6.15 -9.48 10.23
N GLY A 104 -7.15 -9.05 9.47
CA GLY A 104 -7.00 -8.01 8.45
C GLY A 104 -8.11 -7.99 7.39
N THR A 105 -8.11 -7.01 6.49
CA THR A 105 -8.89 -7.12 5.25
C THR A 105 -8.27 -8.17 4.35
N LEU A 106 -8.96 -8.62 3.32
CA LEU A 106 -8.47 -9.67 2.42
C LEU A 106 -8.17 -9.08 1.05
N THR A 107 -6.95 -9.29 0.57
CA THR A 107 -6.52 -8.89 -0.77
C THR A 107 -6.39 -10.11 -1.69
N PHE A 108 -6.95 -10.01 -2.89
CA PHE A 108 -6.82 -11.06 -3.91
C PHE A 108 -6.90 -10.49 -5.33
N GLY A 109 -6.34 -11.24 -6.28
CA GLY A 109 -6.35 -10.90 -7.70
C GLY A 109 -7.52 -11.52 -8.45
N ALA A 110 -8.08 -10.74 -9.37
CA ALA A 110 -9.12 -11.14 -10.29
C ALA A 110 -8.77 -10.69 -11.73
N PHE A 111 -9.45 -11.29 -12.70
CA PHE A 111 -9.23 -11.06 -14.12
C PHE A 111 -10.57 -11.03 -14.85
N ASN A 112 -10.79 -9.96 -15.61
CA ASN A 112 -11.93 -9.86 -16.50
C ASN A 112 -11.63 -10.68 -17.77
N ALA A 113 -12.10 -11.92 -17.84
CA ALA A 113 -11.93 -12.78 -19.00
C ALA A 113 -12.99 -12.55 -20.09
N SER A 114 -13.93 -11.62 -19.87
CA SER A 114 -14.95 -11.30 -20.87
C SER A 114 -14.39 -10.37 -21.96
N ALA A 115 -15.11 -10.28 -23.07
CA ALA A 115 -14.82 -9.34 -24.16
C ALA A 115 -15.40 -7.93 -23.91
N GLU A 116 -16.10 -7.73 -22.80
CA GLU A 116 -16.79 -6.48 -22.47
C GLU A 116 -16.15 -5.82 -21.24
N ALA A 117 -16.36 -4.51 -21.09
CA ALA A 117 -15.95 -3.81 -19.89
C ALA A 117 -16.81 -4.29 -18.71
N LEU A 118 -16.15 -4.58 -17.58
CA LEU A 118 -16.78 -5.07 -16.37
C LEU A 118 -16.86 -3.92 -15.36
N GLU A 119 -18.08 -3.52 -15.02
CA GLU A 119 -18.32 -2.58 -13.92
C GLU A 119 -18.17 -3.29 -12.56
N VAL A 120 -17.38 -2.75 -11.65
CA VAL A 120 -17.12 -3.30 -10.32
C VAL A 120 -17.49 -2.25 -9.27
N PRO A 121 -18.75 -2.26 -8.78
CA PRO A 121 -19.23 -1.30 -7.78
C PRO A 121 -18.62 -1.55 -6.41
N MET A 122 -18.19 -0.47 -5.74
CA MET A 122 -17.79 -0.53 -4.33
C MET A 122 -18.98 -0.89 -3.45
N GLY A 123 -18.74 -1.73 -2.45
CA GLY A 123 -19.76 -2.24 -1.53
C GLY A 123 -20.54 -3.46 -2.04
N GLU A 124 -20.40 -3.86 -3.31
CA GLU A 124 -21.00 -5.09 -3.81
C GLU A 124 -20.28 -6.32 -3.24
N THR A 125 -21.01 -7.39 -2.91
CA THR A 125 -20.41 -8.64 -2.42
C THR A 125 -19.73 -9.43 -3.53
N PHE A 126 -18.46 -9.79 -3.32
CA PHE A 126 -17.59 -10.39 -4.34
C PHE A 126 -17.24 -11.85 -4.09
N VAL A 127 -16.83 -12.16 -2.86
CA VAL A 127 -16.46 -13.50 -2.43
C VAL A 127 -17.30 -13.93 -1.24
N GLN A 128 -17.47 -15.23 -1.08
CA GLN A 128 -17.94 -15.83 0.16
C GLN A 128 -16.73 -16.37 0.91
N VAL A 129 -16.61 -16.04 2.20
CA VAL A 129 -15.70 -16.74 3.11
C VAL A 129 -16.42 -17.97 3.71
N VAL A 130 -15.76 -19.13 3.60
CA VAL A 130 -16.21 -20.40 4.17
C VAL A 130 -15.24 -20.79 5.27
N ILE A 131 -15.74 -20.87 6.50
CA ILE A 131 -14.91 -21.05 7.69
C ILE A 131 -14.99 -22.51 8.13
N ASP A 132 -13.84 -23.11 8.40
CA ASP A 132 -13.70 -24.48 8.84
C ASP A 132 -13.13 -24.55 10.26
N ARG A 133 -13.77 -25.36 11.10
CA ARG A 133 -13.18 -25.81 12.37
C ARG A 133 -12.03 -26.77 12.08
N MET A 134 -10.86 -26.48 12.62
CA MET A 134 -9.68 -27.33 12.56
C MET A 134 -9.81 -28.49 13.56
N SER A 135 -9.00 -29.55 13.39
CA SER A 135 -8.99 -30.69 14.33
C SER A 135 -8.48 -30.34 15.73
N GLY A 136 -7.85 -29.18 15.88
CA GLY A 136 -7.35 -28.61 17.12
C GLY A 136 -6.79 -27.21 16.87
N SER A 137 -6.38 -26.53 17.94
CA SER A 137 -5.75 -25.22 17.85
C SER A 137 -4.36 -25.30 17.22
N ALA A 138 -4.01 -24.30 16.41
CA ALA A 138 -2.66 -24.15 15.88
C ALA A 138 -1.66 -23.89 17.02
N GLU A 139 -0.49 -24.53 16.97
CA GLU A 139 0.60 -24.33 17.93
C GLU A 139 1.30 -22.97 17.79
N GLY A 140 1.19 -22.34 16.62
CA GLY A 140 1.62 -20.96 16.40
C GLY A 140 0.71 -20.28 15.39
N MET A 141 0.37 -19.03 15.67
CA MET A 141 -0.59 -18.25 14.89
C MET A 141 0.05 -17.66 13.64
N TYR A 142 -0.78 -17.22 12.69
CA TYR A 142 -0.31 -16.59 11.44
C TYR A 142 0.70 -15.47 11.70
N GLY A 143 0.39 -14.52 12.61
CA GLY A 143 1.30 -13.43 12.99
C GLY A 143 2.67 -13.88 13.51
N GLU A 144 2.75 -15.05 14.15
CA GLU A 144 4.00 -15.59 14.74
C GLU A 144 4.86 -16.35 13.72
N ARG A 145 4.25 -16.92 12.68
CA ARG A 145 4.95 -17.80 11.71
C ARG A 145 5.16 -17.16 10.35
N SER A 146 4.15 -16.49 9.81
CA SER A 146 4.10 -16.12 8.39
C SER A 146 3.39 -14.79 8.16
N GLY A 147 3.27 -13.94 9.20
CA GLY A 147 2.48 -12.71 9.33
C GLY A 147 2.74 -11.57 8.34
N HIS A 148 3.12 -11.89 7.10
CA HIS A 148 3.41 -10.98 6.00
C HIS A 148 2.27 -10.01 5.71
N TYR A 149 1.04 -10.43 5.99
CA TYR A 149 -0.19 -9.70 5.68
C TYR A 149 -1.09 -9.47 6.92
N GLN A 150 -0.52 -9.60 8.13
CA GLN A 150 -1.25 -9.35 9.37
C GLN A 150 -1.56 -7.84 9.51
N ASP A 151 -2.76 -7.54 10.00
CA ASP A 151 -3.33 -6.22 10.20
C ASP A 151 -3.47 -5.37 8.92
N GLN A 152 -3.44 -6.01 7.74
CA GLN A 152 -3.57 -5.30 6.47
C GLN A 152 -4.92 -4.59 6.34
N ARG A 153 -4.90 -3.43 5.68
CA ARG A 153 -6.06 -2.62 5.31
C ARG A 153 -5.89 -2.21 3.85
N GLY A 154 -6.93 -2.34 3.03
CA GLY A 154 -6.84 -2.05 1.60
C GLY A 154 -6.08 -3.13 0.81
N VAL A 155 -5.80 -2.87 -0.48
CA VAL A 155 -5.12 -3.81 -1.39
C VAL A 155 -3.65 -3.90 -1.01
N THR A 156 -3.23 -5.08 -0.55
CA THR A 156 -1.82 -5.38 -0.23
C THR A 156 -1.24 -6.36 -1.25
N MET A 157 -0.24 -5.90 -2.01
CA MET A 157 0.47 -6.74 -2.98
C MET A 157 1.44 -7.70 -2.29
N ALA A 158 1.82 -8.78 -2.98
CA ALA A 158 2.76 -9.74 -2.43
C ALA A 158 4.11 -9.07 -2.13
N ARG A 159 4.65 -9.26 -0.92
CA ARG A 159 6.04 -8.91 -0.59
C ARG A 159 6.92 -9.97 -1.25
N ASP A 160 7.68 -9.61 -2.28
CA ASP A 160 8.54 -10.57 -2.99
C ASP A 160 9.65 -11.09 -2.06
N ARG A 161 9.42 -12.27 -1.48
CA ARG A 161 10.47 -13.08 -0.83
C ARG A 161 11.15 -13.93 -1.89
N GLU A 162 12.41 -13.60 -2.15
CA GLU A 162 13.44 -14.43 -2.80
C GLU A 162 13.19 -14.88 -4.26
N ILE A 163 13.25 -13.94 -5.21
CA ILE A 163 13.87 -14.19 -6.53
C ILE A 163 14.75 -12.98 -6.88
N ILE A 164 15.88 -12.82 -6.17
CA ILE A 164 17.02 -12.03 -6.65
C ILE A 164 18.30 -12.80 -6.33
N LYS A 165 18.60 -13.80 -7.14
CA LYS A 165 19.99 -14.24 -7.34
C LYS A 165 20.25 -14.40 -8.83
N GLU A 166 21.24 -13.62 -9.24
CA GLU A 166 22.08 -13.74 -10.43
C GLU A 166 21.47 -13.25 -11.76
N ASN A 167 22.12 -12.19 -12.26
CA ASN A 167 22.03 -11.58 -13.58
C ASN A 167 20.97 -10.48 -13.80
N ALA A 168 20.94 -9.49 -12.91
CA ALA A 168 20.56 -8.14 -13.35
C ALA A 168 21.77 -7.51 -14.07
N PRO A 169 21.67 -7.17 -15.37
CA PRO A 169 22.59 -6.23 -15.98
C PRO A 169 22.41 -4.86 -15.31
N ASP A 170 23.46 -4.06 -15.35
CA ASP A 170 23.56 -2.74 -14.74
C ASP A 170 22.27 -1.90 -14.79
N GLY A 171 21.82 -1.48 -13.62
CA GLY A 171 21.15 -0.18 -13.43
C GLY A 171 19.63 -0.14 -13.58
N VAL A 172 18.98 0.21 -12.45
CA VAL A 172 17.66 0.83 -12.29
C VAL A 172 16.47 -0.11 -12.05
N MET A 173 16.15 -0.33 -10.78
CA MET A 173 14.79 -0.65 -10.30
C MET A 173 14.31 0.56 -9.47
N ARG A 174 13.15 1.10 -9.85
CA ARG A 174 12.74 2.49 -9.62
C ARG A 174 12.14 2.73 -8.22
N VAL A 175 12.68 3.77 -7.59
CA VAL A 175 12.08 4.69 -6.60
C VAL A 175 10.72 5.21 -7.11
N VAL A 176 9.79 5.64 -6.23
CA VAL A 176 8.61 6.48 -6.59
C VAL A 176 9.00 7.34 -7.78
N PRO A 177 8.41 7.14 -8.98
CA PRO A 177 8.93 7.75 -10.18
C PRO A 177 8.75 9.26 -10.05
N ALA A 178 9.82 9.94 -9.64
CA ALA A 178 9.83 11.38 -9.49
C ALA A 178 9.63 11.95 -10.90
N PRO A 179 8.50 12.63 -11.16
CA PRO A 179 8.11 13.07 -12.50
C PRO A 179 9.05 14.14 -13.05
N CYS A 180 9.95 14.68 -12.22
CA CYS A 180 10.79 15.84 -12.50
C CYS A 180 11.67 15.70 -13.76
N LEU A 181 12.26 14.52 -14.02
CA LEU A 181 13.09 14.35 -15.22
C LEU A 181 12.28 14.12 -16.49
N GLU A 182 11.25 13.27 -16.41
CA GLU A 182 10.44 12.90 -17.58
C GLU A 182 9.57 14.08 -18.03
N GLU A 183 8.99 14.81 -17.06
CA GLU A 183 8.09 15.94 -17.30
C GLU A 183 8.81 17.31 -17.31
N GLY A 184 10.09 17.36 -16.96
CA GLY A 184 10.84 18.62 -16.83
C GLY A 184 10.30 19.55 -15.72
N CYS A 185 9.65 18.98 -14.71
CA CYS A 185 9.01 19.70 -13.62
C CYS A 185 10.00 20.04 -12.48
N HIS A 186 9.82 21.21 -11.86
CA HIS A 186 10.62 21.65 -10.71
C HIS A 186 9.80 22.41 -9.65
N GLU A 187 8.47 22.27 -9.64
CA GLU A 187 7.58 23.03 -8.75
C GLU A 187 7.93 22.83 -7.27
N CYS A 188 8.13 21.58 -6.83
CA CYS A 188 8.51 21.27 -5.45
C CYS A 188 9.95 21.70 -5.07
N CYS A 189 10.74 22.16 -6.05
CA CYS A 189 12.07 22.71 -5.83
C CYS A 189 12.04 24.24 -5.62
N LEU A 190 10.90 24.90 -5.85
CA LEU A 190 10.71 26.31 -5.52
C LEU A 190 10.32 26.42 -4.04
N GLU A 191 11.00 27.29 -3.31
CA GLU A 191 10.78 27.52 -1.87
C GLU A 191 10.75 26.22 -1.06
N THR A 192 11.63 25.27 -1.39
CA THR A 192 11.56 23.92 -0.83
C THR A 192 11.83 23.91 0.68
N GLU A 193 11.04 23.15 1.42
CA GLU A 193 11.24 22.85 2.84
C GLU A 193 11.65 21.39 3.04
N MET A 194 12.40 20.82 2.09
CA MET A 194 12.79 19.42 2.13
C MET A 194 13.74 19.13 3.31
N PRO A 195 13.35 18.28 4.27
CA PRO A 195 14.23 17.87 5.36
C PRO A 195 15.32 16.93 4.86
N LEU A 196 16.47 16.98 5.53
CA LEU A 196 17.64 16.16 5.28
C LEU A 196 17.95 15.32 6.50
N THR A 197 18.23 14.04 6.28
CA THR A 197 18.94 13.26 7.29
C THR A 197 20.42 13.61 7.28
N ARG A 198 21.14 13.26 8.36
CA ARG A 198 22.60 13.31 8.41
C ARG A 198 23.21 12.52 7.25
N ARG A 199 22.62 11.36 6.93
CA ARG A 199 23.05 10.52 5.80
C ARG A 199 22.89 11.23 4.45
N ASP A 200 21.84 12.02 4.27
CA ASP A 200 21.66 12.82 3.05
C ASP A 200 22.74 13.91 2.96
N ALA A 201 22.99 14.62 4.06
CA ALA A 201 24.02 15.66 4.12
C ALA A 201 25.42 15.10 3.84
N GLU A 202 25.81 14.00 4.51
CA GLU A 202 27.09 13.30 4.28
C GLU A 202 27.24 12.81 2.84
N ARG A 203 26.15 12.31 2.23
CA ARG A 203 26.16 11.84 0.84
C ARG A 203 26.33 12.99 -0.16
N LEU A 204 25.72 14.14 0.10
CA LEU A 204 25.86 15.34 -0.74
C LEU A 204 27.24 15.98 -0.55
N GLU A 205 27.77 16.00 0.67
CA GLU A 205 29.14 16.42 0.94
C GLU A 205 30.15 15.56 0.17
N SER A 206 29.93 14.24 0.10
CA SER A 206 30.80 13.35 -0.68
C SER A 206 30.74 13.60 -2.19
N GLN A 207 29.73 14.32 -2.71
CA GLN A 207 29.69 14.78 -4.10
C GLN A 207 30.47 16.09 -4.32
N GLY A 208 31.06 16.66 -3.26
CA GLY A 208 31.88 17.87 -3.32
C GLY A 208 31.14 19.15 -2.96
N HIS A 209 29.94 19.07 -2.39
CA HIS A 209 29.19 20.24 -1.91
C HIS A 209 29.58 20.60 -0.47
N GLU A 210 29.72 21.89 -0.18
CA GLU A 210 30.03 22.35 1.16
C GLU A 210 28.75 22.37 2.03
N PRO A 211 28.69 21.67 3.18
CA PRO A 211 27.45 21.53 3.95
C PRO A 211 26.76 22.84 4.35
N THR A 212 27.51 23.88 4.68
CA THR A 212 26.93 25.19 5.07
C THR A 212 26.31 25.95 3.90
N GLU A 213 26.64 25.60 2.66
CA GLU A 213 26.03 26.19 1.46
C GLU A 213 24.66 25.59 1.12
N PHE A 214 24.46 24.29 1.37
CA PHE A 214 23.23 23.60 0.96
C PHE A 214 22.31 23.18 2.12
N THR A 215 22.74 23.34 3.37
CA THR A 215 21.92 23.00 4.56
C THR A 215 21.59 24.22 5.40
N LYS A 216 20.42 24.18 6.05
CA LYS A 216 20.01 25.10 7.12
C LYS A 216 19.43 24.32 8.30
N GLN A 217 19.52 24.86 9.50
CA GLN A 217 18.94 24.27 10.72
C GLN A 217 17.72 25.08 11.16
N GLU A 218 16.58 24.42 11.36
CA GLU A 218 15.33 25.02 11.86
C GLU A 218 14.61 24.01 12.78
N ASP A 219 14.18 24.45 13.97
CA ASP A 219 13.46 23.64 14.97
C ASP A 219 14.12 22.30 15.37
N GLY A 220 15.46 22.26 15.33
CA GLY A 220 16.28 21.08 15.59
C GLY A 220 16.39 20.11 14.40
N PHE A 221 15.87 20.45 13.22
CA PHE A 221 15.97 19.67 11.99
C PHE A 221 16.86 20.35 10.96
N THR A 222 17.50 19.53 10.12
CA THR A 222 18.28 19.99 8.97
C THR A 222 17.42 20.01 7.72
N PHE A 223 17.45 21.09 6.95
CA PHE A 223 16.71 21.26 5.71
C PHE A 223 17.63 21.69 4.56
N LEU A 224 17.18 21.49 3.32
CA LEU A 224 17.80 22.13 2.17
C LEU A 224 17.68 23.65 2.24
N THR A 225 18.76 24.34 1.88
CA THR A 225 18.77 25.80 1.71
C THR A 225 18.21 26.18 0.34
N ASN A 226 17.53 27.34 0.30
CA ASN A 226 17.11 27.99 -0.93
C ASN A 226 18.05 29.15 -1.29
N VAL A 227 18.35 29.31 -2.58
CA VAL A 227 19.04 30.45 -3.19
C VAL A 227 18.06 31.12 -4.15
N ASP A 228 17.75 32.39 -3.93
CA ASP A 228 16.76 33.15 -4.72
C ASP A 228 15.39 32.45 -4.83
N GLY A 229 14.93 31.86 -3.71
CA GLY A 229 13.65 31.15 -3.64
C GLY A 229 13.64 29.79 -4.36
N ARG A 230 14.81 29.24 -4.69
CA ARG A 230 14.95 27.94 -5.37
C ARG A 230 15.87 27.04 -4.58
N CYS A 231 15.60 25.74 -4.55
CA CYS A 231 16.47 24.73 -3.97
C CYS A 231 17.91 24.93 -4.46
N PHE A 232 18.89 24.87 -3.54
CA PHE A 232 20.31 25.03 -3.85
C PHE A 232 20.75 24.19 -5.07
N PHE A 233 20.25 22.96 -5.20
CA PHE A 233 20.60 22.04 -6.29
C PHE A 233 19.84 22.26 -7.60
N LEU A 234 18.86 23.17 -7.66
CA LEU A 234 18.12 23.46 -8.89
C LEU A 234 18.99 24.26 -9.87
N GLY A 235 19.27 23.70 -11.03
CA GLY A 235 19.99 24.34 -12.13
C GLY A 235 19.19 25.47 -12.79
N GLY A 236 19.89 26.36 -13.48
CA GLY A 236 19.26 27.44 -14.25
C GLY A 236 18.34 26.94 -15.38
N ASP A 237 18.55 25.70 -15.83
CA ASP A 237 17.73 24.98 -16.80
C ASP A 237 16.49 24.29 -16.19
N GLY A 238 16.27 24.46 -14.88
CA GLY A 238 15.15 23.83 -14.17
C GLY A 238 15.37 22.37 -13.82
N ARG A 239 16.61 21.86 -13.91
CA ARG A 239 16.94 20.46 -13.56
C ARG A 239 17.75 20.37 -12.28
N CYS A 240 17.51 19.31 -11.49
CA CYS A 240 18.31 19.06 -10.29
C CYS A 240 19.72 18.62 -10.69
N ARG A 241 20.74 19.33 -10.18
CA ARG A 241 22.15 18.99 -10.42
C ARG A 241 22.60 17.72 -9.70
N GLU A 242 21.89 17.35 -8.63
CA GLU A 242 22.15 16.14 -7.83
C GLU A 242 21.02 15.13 -7.94
N TYR A 243 20.43 14.96 -9.13
CA TYR A 243 19.25 14.11 -9.29
C TYR A 243 19.45 12.67 -8.80
N ASP A 244 20.60 12.05 -9.12
CA ASP A 244 20.89 10.66 -8.74
C ASP A 244 21.24 10.51 -7.26
N HIS A 245 21.75 11.58 -6.64
CA HIS A 245 22.15 11.62 -5.23
C HIS A 245 21.14 12.34 -4.33
N ARG A 246 20.00 12.75 -4.89
CA ARG A 246 18.99 13.58 -4.21
C ARG A 246 18.60 13.01 -2.84
N PRO A 247 18.19 13.86 -1.88
CA PRO A 247 17.80 13.42 -0.55
C PRO A 247 16.73 12.33 -0.58
N GLU A 248 16.69 11.50 0.45
CA GLU A 248 15.70 10.42 0.55
C GLU A 248 14.25 10.95 0.50
N GLY A 249 13.97 12.12 1.07
CA GLY A 249 12.65 12.77 0.93
C GLY A 249 12.32 13.15 -0.52
N CYS A 250 13.27 13.73 -1.27
CA CYS A 250 13.09 14.01 -2.71
C CYS A 250 12.93 12.75 -3.58
N ARG A 251 13.36 11.58 -3.07
CA ARG A 251 13.16 10.30 -3.76
C ARG A 251 11.73 9.81 -3.55
N LEU A 252 11.18 9.96 -2.35
CA LEU A 252 9.84 9.51 -2.01
C LEU A 252 8.74 10.47 -2.47
N TYR A 253 9.06 11.75 -2.64
CA TYR A 253 8.12 12.74 -3.15
C TYR A 253 7.54 12.33 -4.53
N PRO A 254 6.20 12.36 -4.73
CA PRO A 254 5.22 13.16 -3.97
C PRO A 254 4.54 12.47 -2.78
N LEU A 255 5.00 11.29 -2.33
CA LEU A 255 4.43 10.62 -1.17
C LEU A 255 4.73 11.40 0.12
N VAL A 256 3.70 11.75 0.88
CA VAL A 256 3.80 12.44 2.18
C VAL A 256 2.81 11.85 3.19
N LEU A 257 2.98 12.17 4.48
CA LEU A 257 1.92 11.97 5.48
C LEU A 257 0.87 13.07 5.36
N ASP A 258 -0.39 12.71 5.59
CA ASP A 258 -1.44 13.70 5.72
C ASP A 258 -1.23 14.61 6.94
N ALA A 259 -1.96 15.73 6.99
CA ALA A 259 -1.82 16.71 8.07
C ALA A 259 -2.25 16.17 9.46
N GLU A 260 -3.00 15.06 9.50
CA GLU A 260 -3.47 14.42 10.73
C GLU A 260 -2.55 13.26 11.16
N MET A 261 -1.50 12.97 10.39
CA MET A 261 -0.63 11.79 10.52
C MET A 261 -1.40 10.46 10.54
N SER A 262 -2.54 10.40 9.85
CA SER A 262 -3.47 9.28 9.85
C SER A 262 -3.31 8.35 8.63
N GLY A 263 -2.61 8.82 7.60
CA GLY A 263 -2.35 8.06 6.38
C GLY A 263 -1.37 8.72 5.41
N PHE A 264 -1.14 8.05 4.30
CA PHE A 264 -0.27 8.51 3.22
C PHE A 264 -1.07 9.15 2.10
N VAL A 265 -0.59 10.28 1.58
CA VAL A 265 -1.22 11.00 0.47
C VAL A 265 -0.18 11.46 -0.53
N MET A 266 -0.61 11.71 -1.77
CA MET A 266 0.23 12.40 -2.75
C MET A 266 0.08 13.91 -2.56
N ASP A 267 1.22 14.59 -2.42
CA ASP A 267 1.24 16.03 -2.21
C ASP A 267 0.64 16.77 -3.42
N HIS A 268 -0.30 17.65 -3.11
CA HIS A 268 -0.99 18.53 -4.05
C HIS A 268 -0.07 19.59 -4.66
N ILE A 269 1.08 19.88 -4.03
CA ILE A 269 2.14 20.70 -4.62
C ILE A 269 2.71 20.04 -5.88
N CYS A 270 2.69 18.71 -5.97
CA CYS A 270 3.12 18.01 -7.18
C CYS A 270 2.01 18.07 -8.24
N PRO A 271 2.20 18.76 -9.38
CA PRO A 271 1.19 18.79 -10.44
C PRO A 271 0.96 17.41 -11.09
N HIS A 272 1.84 16.44 -10.82
CA HIS A 272 1.78 15.08 -11.31
C HIS A 272 1.37 14.07 -10.21
N GLY A 273 1.03 14.52 -9.00
CA GLY A 273 0.63 13.63 -7.89
C GLY A 273 -0.57 12.73 -8.24
N GLY A 274 -1.45 13.19 -9.13
CA GLY A 274 -2.60 12.40 -9.61
C GLY A 274 -2.27 11.31 -10.63
N VAL A 275 -1.05 11.26 -11.16
CA VAL A 275 -0.58 10.25 -12.13
C VAL A 275 0.55 9.37 -11.59
N VAL A 276 0.96 9.59 -10.34
CA VAL A 276 1.96 8.78 -9.63
C VAL A 276 1.27 8.06 -8.48
N SER A 277 1.66 6.81 -8.22
CA SER A 277 1.18 6.01 -7.09
C SER A 277 2.35 5.54 -6.24
N ALA A 278 2.15 5.47 -4.93
CA ALA A 278 3.10 4.88 -4.00
C ALA A 278 2.77 3.41 -3.76
N THR A 279 3.79 2.63 -3.46
CA THR A 279 3.65 1.24 -2.99
C THR A 279 3.72 1.20 -1.47
N GLY A 280 3.29 0.09 -0.87
CA GLY A 280 3.48 -0.13 0.57
C GLY A 280 4.96 -0.13 0.99
N GLU A 281 5.90 -0.41 0.08
CA GLU A 281 7.34 -0.28 0.36
C GLU A 281 7.76 1.20 0.45
N ASP A 282 7.19 2.06 -0.38
CA ASP A 282 7.43 3.50 -0.34
C ASP A 282 6.87 4.12 0.94
N GLU A 283 5.70 3.64 1.40
CA GLU A 283 5.09 4.03 2.68
C GLU A 283 5.98 3.64 3.87
N VAL A 284 6.51 2.41 3.89
CA VAL A 284 7.46 1.96 4.90
C VAL A 284 8.74 2.79 4.84
N ALA A 285 9.28 3.03 3.65
CA ALA A 285 10.47 3.86 3.47
C ALA A 285 10.26 5.29 3.97
N LEU A 286 9.08 5.87 3.76
CA LEU A 286 8.72 7.19 4.30
C LEU A 286 8.65 7.17 5.83
N MET A 287 8.04 6.15 6.43
CA MET A 287 8.00 6.01 7.89
C MET A 287 9.40 5.84 8.50
N GLU A 288 10.25 5.01 7.90
CA GLU A 288 11.64 4.85 8.32
C GLU A 288 12.45 6.15 8.20
N LEU A 289 12.20 6.92 7.14
CA LEU A 289 12.82 8.22 6.94
C LEU A 289 12.42 9.20 8.05
N LEU A 290 11.12 9.32 8.33
CA LEU A 290 10.59 10.22 9.37
C LEU A 290 11.08 9.83 10.76
N ASP A 291 11.11 8.53 11.07
CA ASP A 291 11.61 7.99 12.33
C ASP A 291 13.13 8.25 12.50
N ARG A 292 13.92 8.17 11.43
CA ARG A 292 15.33 8.64 11.46
C ARG A 292 15.44 10.14 11.71
N MET A 293 14.66 10.96 11.00
CA MET A 293 14.67 12.41 11.20
C MET A 293 14.32 12.77 12.65
N ALA A 294 13.32 12.12 13.23
CA ALA A 294 12.93 12.32 14.62
C ALA A 294 14.06 11.97 15.61
N ARG A 295 14.84 10.92 15.35
CA ARG A 295 16.02 10.55 16.16
C ARG A 295 17.19 11.51 15.99
N GLU A 296 17.34 12.06 14.81
CA GLU A 296 18.43 12.99 14.47
C GLU A 296 18.15 14.42 14.94
N ARG A 297 16.91 14.71 15.35
CA ARG A 297 16.49 16.01 15.86
C ARG A 297 17.42 16.47 16.99
N GLY A 298 18.11 17.57 16.75
CA GLY A 298 18.90 18.26 17.76
C GLY A 298 18.00 18.86 18.83
N VAL A 299 18.48 18.89 20.07
CA VAL A 299 17.89 19.75 21.12
C VAL A 299 18.63 21.08 21.01
N ASP A 300 17.92 22.13 20.59
CA ASP A 300 18.41 23.52 20.69
C ASP A 300 18.52 23.96 22.17
#